data_AF-A0A9D8R8K7-F1
#
_entry.id   AF-A0A9D8R8K7-F1
#
_cell.length_a   1.000
_cell.length_b   1.000
_cell.length_c   1.000
_cell.angle_alpha   90.00
_cell.angle_beta   90.00
_cell.angle_gamma   90.00
#
_symmetry.space_group_name_H-M   'P 1'
#
loop_
_entity.id
_entity.type
_entity.pdbx_description
1 polymer ?
#
loop_
_entity_poly.entity_id
_entity_poly.type
_entity_poly.pdbx_seq_one_letter_code
_entity_poly.pdbx_strand_id
1 'polypeptide(L)' 'MKSVFIVFNQAFTSRVEYMLEQLEIRGFTFFEQVQGCGSVDGNPHRGTHTWPEMNSAVITVVSD' A
#
# COMPACT_ATOMS: atom_id res chain seq x y z
N MET A 1 -14.22 4.16 -15.52
CA MET A 1 -12.95 3.54 -15.09
C MET A 1 -12.47 4.29 -13.86
N LYS A 2 -12.06 3.58 -12.80
CA LYS A 2 -11.57 4.17 -11.55
C LYS A 2 -10.16 3.69 -11.25
N SER A 3 -9.36 4.56 -10.64
CA SER A 3 -8.07 4.20 -10.07
C SER A 3 -8.23 3.98 -8.57
N VAL A 4 -7.71 2.85 -8.08
CA VAL A 4 -7.63 2.54 -6.65
C VAL A 4 -6.16 2.57 -6.27
N PHE A 5 -5.80 3.50 -5.38
CA PHE A 5 -4.45 3.62 -4.83
C PHE A 5 -4.50 3.33 -3.33
N ILE A 6 -3.79 2.29 -2.91
CA ILE A 6 -3.78 1.81 -1.52
C ILE A 6 -2.36 1.99 -1.00
N VAL A 7 -2.20 2.79 0.04
CA VAL A 7 -0.95 2.88 0.81
C VAL A 7 -1.16 2.14 2.13
N PHE A 8 -0.27 1.22 2.46
CA PHE A 8 -0.42 0.34 3.62
C PHE A 8 0.93 0.04 4.25
N ASN A 9 0.92 -0.38 5.52
CA ASN A 9 2.12 -0.83 6.21
C ASN A 9 2.64 -2.11 5.53
N GLN A 10 3.94 -2.17 5.22
CA GLN A 10 4.58 -3.26 4.49
C GLN A 10 4.35 -4.65 5.14
N ALA A 11 4.07 -4.71 6.44
CA ALA A 11 3.68 -5.95 7.12
C ALA A 11 2.40 -6.60 6.57
N PHE A 12 1.56 -5.86 5.84
CA PHE A 12 0.29 -6.34 5.27
C PHE A 12 0.36 -6.69 3.78
N THR A 13 1.53 -6.70 3.15
CA THR A 13 1.68 -7.00 1.71
C THR A 13 0.96 -8.27 1.29
N SER A 14 1.20 -9.39 1.97
CA SER A 14 0.57 -10.67 1.65
C SER A 14 -0.95 -10.64 1.76
N ARG A 15 -1.49 -9.85 2.69
CA ARG A 15 -2.93 -9.68 2.86
C ARG A 15 -3.54 -8.84 1.74
N VAL A 16 -2.84 -7.80 1.28
CA VAL A 16 -3.27 -6.99 0.13
C VAL A 16 -3.23 -7.81 -1.15
N GLU A 17 -2.14 -8.54 -1.39
CA GLU A 17 -2.00 -9.43 -2.55
C GLU A 17 -3.09 -10.51 -2.57
N TYR A 18 -3.35 -11.13 -1.43
CA TYR A 18 -4.46 -12.09 -1.31
C TYR A 18 -5.81 -11.47 -1.68
N MET A 19 -6.09 -10.24 -1.26
CA MET A 19 -7.34 -9.56 -1.61
C MET A 19 -7.43 -9.25 -3.11
N LEU A 20 -6.32 -8.85 -3.75
CA LEU A 20 -6.30 -8.64 -5.20
C LEU A 20 -6.60 -9.95 -5.94
N GLU A 21 -6.03 -11.07 -5.47
CA GLU A 21 -6.29 -12.39 -6.04
C GLU A 21 -7.76 -12.82 -5.86
N GLN A 22 -8.32 -12.68 -4.66
CA GLN A 22 -9.73 -13.03 -4.39
C GLN A 22 -10.72 -12.19 -5.20
N LEU A 23 -10.34 -10.96 -5.55
CA LEU A 23 -11.16 -10.05 -6.37
C LEU A 23 -10.84 -10.16 -7.87
N GLU A 24 -10.01 -11.12 -8.27
CA GLU A 24 -9.55 -11.33 -9.66
C GLU A 24 -8.87 -10.09 -10.30
N ILE A 25 -8.31 -9.21 -9.47
CA ILE A 25 -7.58 -8.02 -9.90
C ILE A 25 -6.14 -8.43 -10.28
N ARG A 26 -5.96 -8.78 -11.55
CA ARG A 26 -4.65 -9.22 -12.08
C ARG A 26 -3.73 -8.06 -12.47
N GLY A 27 -4.30 -6.92 -12.86
CA GLY A 27 -3.54 -5.75 -13.29
C GLY A 27 -3.31 -4.79 -12.13
N PHE A 28 -2.08 -4.74 -11.61
CA PHE A 28 -1.68 -3.76 -10.60
C PHE A 28 -0.22 -3.37 -10.76
N THR A 29 0.18 -2.26 -10.15
CA THR A 29 1.57 -1.84 -10.01
C THR A 29 1.90 -1.66 -8.54
N PHE A 30 3.01 -2.24 -8.11
CA PHE A 30 3.46 -2.26 -6.72
C PHE A 30 4.62 -1.29 -6.51
N PHE A 31 4.58 -0.54 -5.40
CA PHE A 31 5.64 0.36 -4.95
C PHE A 31 6.15 -0.13 -3.60
N GLU A 32 7.39 -0.65 -3.57
CA GLU A 32 7.91 -1.36 -2.39
C GLU A 32 8.16 -0.47 -1.18
N GLN A 33 8.79 0.69 -1.38
CA GLN A 33 9.26 1.55 -0.29
C GLN A 33 8.72 2.97 -0.45
N VAL A 34 7.47 3.18 -0.07
CA VAL A 34 6.87 4.51 -0.06
C VAL A 34 6.98 5.12 1.33
N GLN A 35 7.25 6.43 1.37
CA GLN A 35 7.35 7.19 2.61
C GLN A 35 6.15 8.10 2.76
N GLY A 36 5.65 8.22 3.99
CA GLY A 36 4.47 9.03 4.26
C GLY A 36 4.31 9.34 5.74
N CYS A 37 3.38 10.24 6.03
CA CYS A 37 2.99 10.61 7.38
C CYS A 37 1.47 10.84 7.37
N GLY A 38 0.76 10.33 8.37
CA GLY A 38 -0.65 10.64 8.53
C GLY A 38 -0.83 12.12 8.84
N SER A 39 -1.94 12.71 8.38
CA SER A 39 -2.20 14.15 8.51
C SER A 39 -2.74 14.56 9.89
N VAL A 40 -3.24 13.62 10.68
CA VAL A 40 -3.86 13.88 12.00
C VAL A 40 -2.94 13.44 13.13
N ASP A 41 -2.62 12.15 13.19
CA ASP A 41 -1.88 11.52 14.31
C ASP A 41 -0.90 10.42 13.84
N GLY A 42 -0.62 10.35 12.54
CA GLY A 42 0.26 9.31 11.99
C GLY A 42 1.74 9.63 12.23
N ASN A 43 2.51 8.65 12.72
CA ASN A 43 3.96 8.77 12.77
C ASN A 43 4.56 8.75 11.35
N PRO A 44 5.69 9.45 11.11
CA PRO A 44 6.36 9.37 9.81
C PRO A 44 6.96 7.98 9.55
N HIS A 45 6.48 7.31 8.51
CA HIS A 45 7.02 6.03 8.04
C HIS A 45 8.13 6.30 7.03
N ARG A 46 9.33 6.58 7.55
CA ARG A 46 10.54 6.93 6.76
C ARG A 46 11.66 5.90 6.90
N GLY A 47 11.45 4.83 7.67
CA GLY A 47 12.49 3.84 7.94
C GLY A 47 13.66 4.34 8.81
N THR A 48 13.52 5.51 9.45
CA THR A 48 14.59 6.16 10.23
C THR A 48 14.53 5.86 11.73
N HIS A 49 13.59 5.05 12.20
CA HIS A 49 13.43 4.67 13.62
C HIS A 49 14.05 3.29 13.92
N THR A 50 14.35 3.02 15.19
CA THR A 50 14.92 1.75 15.66
C THR A 50 14.03 0.54 15.33
N TRP A 51 12.72 0.74 15.27
CA TRP A 51 11.74 -0.19 14.70
C TRP A 51 11.16 0.44 13.44
N PRO A 52 11.83 0.28 12.29
CA PRO A 52 11.48 1.02 11.09
C PRO A 52 10.15 0.50 10.54
N GLU A 53 9.11 1.31 10.66
CA GLU A 53 7.88 1.12 9.91
C GLU A 53 8.03 1.77 8.53
N MET A 54 7.77 0.96 7.51
CA MET A 54 7.78 1.35 6.10
C MET A 54 6.43 1.05 5.49
N ASN A 55 6.02 1.88 4.54
CA ASN A 55 4.82 1.63 3.76
C ASN A 55 5.20 1.03 2.41
N SER A 56 4.28 0.25 1.88
CA SER A 56 4.22 -0.09 0.46
C SER A 56 2.93 0.50 -0.13
N ALA A 57 2.84 0.58 -1.44
CA ALA A 57 1.63 0.98 -2.10
C ALA A 57 1.31 0.12 -3.31
N VAL A 58 0.02 0.01 -3.62
CA VAL A 58 -0.47 -0.62 -4.84
C VAL A 58 -1.40 0.34 -5.56
N ILE A 59 -1.26 0.43 -6.87
CA ILE A 59 -2.24 1.06 -7.75
C ILE A 59 -2.85 0.03 -8.71
N THR A 60 -4.15 0.09 -8.91
CA THR A 60 -4.86 -0.68 -9.93
C THR A 60 -5.95 0.18 -10.58
N VAL A 61 -6.29 -0.13 -11.83
CA VAL A 61 -7.34 0.54 -12.60
C VAL A 61 -8.43 -0.47 -12.91
N VAL A 62 -9.66 -0.17 -12.51
CA VAL A 62 -10.83 -1.05 -12.63
C VAL A 62 -11.96 -0.36 -13.39
N SER A 63 -12.90 -1.15 -13.93
CA SER A 63 -14.15 -0.61 -14.47
C SER A 63 -14.98 0.07 -13.37
N ASP A 64 -15.95 0.90 -13.77
CA ASP A 64 -16.79 1.63 -12.81
C ASP A 64 -17.70 0.74 -11.97
#